data_AF-A0A963LBR6-F1
#
_entry.id   AF-A0A963LBR6-F1
#
_cell.length_a   1.000
_cell.length_b   1.000
_cell.length_c   1.000
_cell.angle_alpha   90.00
_cell.angle_beta   90.00
_cell.angle_gamma   90.00
#
_symmetry.space_group_name_H-M   'P 1'
#
loop_
_entity.id
_entity.type
_entity.pdbx_description
1 polymer ?
#
loop_
_entity_poly.entity_id
_entity_poly.type
_entity_poly.pdbx_seq_one_letter_code
_entity_poly.pdbx_strand_id
1 'polypeptide(L)'
;MRDFQWVSGQVAEVQRFINVPRRWCEQYPARERRELWLTADQGPEFKFVVHTTLMPARRGHRVLALLMGGELVALHNRQTGESVNYLRSDPPLLWRRCEAVAAVLAGVGGIVAFALAGGAVHLGVVVATLIGAPGAVGLRLLRQVLARRAIDRALIEALRQARQPGLRHPVLRRVK
;
A
#
# COMPACT_ATOMS: atom_id res chain seq x y z
N MET A 1 12.87 -5.54 -10.86
CA MET A 1 13.14 -5.23 -9.43
C MET A 1 12.34 -4.00 -9.07
N ARG A 2 11.83 -3.88 -7.83
CA ARG A 2 11.13 -2.65 -7.41
C ARG A 2 12.17 -1.61 -7.06
N ASP A 3 12.11 -0.46 -7.72
CA ASP A 3 13.01 0.64 -7.44
C ASP A 3 12.51 1.39 -6.20
N PHE A 4 13.13 1.08 -5.06
CA PHE A 4 12.91 1.82 -3.83
C PHE A 4 13.83 3.03 -3.79
N GLN A 5 13.29 4.16 -3.34
CA GLN A 5 14.03 5.38 -3.09
C GLN A 5 13.81 5.82 -1.65
N TRP A 6 14.74 6.55 -1.05
CA TRP A 6 14.54 7.13 0.27
C TRP A 6 15.02 8.58 0.34
N VAL A 7 14.41 9.33 1.25
CA VAL A 7 14.78 10.72 1.56
C VAL A 7 14.71 10.92 3.07
N SER A 8 15.70 11.63 3.63
CA SER A 8 15.68 12.06 5.02
C SER A 8 15.52 13.57 5.10
N GLY A 9 14.84 14.02 6.15
CA GLY A 9 14.54 15.43 6.31
C GLY A 9 13.73 15.71 7.56
N GLN A 10 13.31 16.96 7.68
CA GLN A 10 12.44 17.44 8.73
C GLN A 10 11.02 17.62 8.18
N VAL A 11 10.04 17.17 8.96
CA VAL A 11 8.63 17.34 8.63
C VAL A 11 8.26 18.82 8.78
N ALA A 12 7.95 19.47 7.67
CA ALA A 12 7.52 20.87 7.64
C ALA A 12 6.06 20.99 8.08
N GLU A 13 5.20 20.12 7.58
CA GLU A 13 3.77 20.13 7.87
C GLU A 13 3.15 18.74 7.70
N VAL A 14 2.10 18.47 8.47
CA VAL A 14 1.25 17.29 8.33
C VAL A 14 -0.19 17.73 8.39
N GLN A 15 -0.95 17.50 7.32
CA GLN A 15 -2.38 17.73 7.28
C GLN A 15 -3.14 16.42 7.25
N ARG A 16 -4.26 16.38 7.98
CA ARG A 16 -5.15 15.22 8.07
C ARG A 16 -6.49 15.60 7.43
N PHE A 17 -6.90 14.81 6.46
CA PHE A 17 -8.18 14.89 5.79
C PHE A 17 -8.97 13.62 6.08
N ILE A 18 -10.22 13.78 6.52
CA ILE A 18 -11.16 12.66 6.66
C ILE A 18 -11.81 12.45 5.30
N ASN A 19 -11.66 11.26 4.72
CA ASN A 19 -12.31 10.96 3.46
C ASN A 19 -13.81 10.75 3.70
N VAL A 20 -14.63 11.41 2.88
CA VAL A 20 -16.09 11.30 2.84
C VAL A 20 -16.51 9.85 2.52
N PRO A 21 -17.66 9.33 3.03
CA PRO A 21 -18.19 8.03 2.63
C PRO A 21 -18.25 7.86 1.11
N ARG A 22 -17.75 6.71 0.65
CA ARG A 22 -17.56 6.41 -0.77
C ARG A 22 -18.71 5.62 -1.39
N ARG A 23 -18.75 5.62 -2.73
CA ARG A 23 -19.56 4.72 -3.56
C ARG A 23 -19.26 3.26 -3.19
N TRP A 24 -20.28 2.40 -3.23
CA TRP A 24 -20.27 1.01 -2.76
C TRP A 24 -19.06 0.15 -3.22
N CYS A 25 -18.52 0.38 -4.42
CA CYS A 25 -17.39 -0.36 -4.97
C CYS A 25 -16.00 0.20 -4.62
N GLU A 26 -15.90 1.45 -4.17
CA GLU A 26 -14.63 2.10 -3.87
C GLU A 26 -14.28 1.93 -2.39
N GLN A 27 -13.34 1.06 -2.10
CA GLN A 27 -12.85 0.83 -0.76
C GLN A 27 -11.38 1.23 -0.67
N TYR A 28 -11.11 2.28 0.11
CA TYR A 28 -9.75 2.54 0.55
C TYR A 28 -9.44 1.75 1.81
N PRO A 29 -8.19 1.29 1.95
CA PRO A 29 -7.75 0.62 3.16
C PRO A 29 -7.78 1.55 4.38
N ALA A 30 -7.52 2.85 4.19
CA ALA A 30 -7.65 3.87 5.24
C ALA A 30 -8.72 4.93 4.91
N ARG A 31 -9.58 5.25 5.87
CA ARG A 31 -10.57 6.34 5.77
C ARG A 31 -9.96 7.74 5.91
N GLU A 32 -8.67 7.82 6.19
CA GLU A 32 -7.94 9.08 6.35
C GLU A 32 -6.95 9.25 5.21
N ARG A 33 -6.90 10.46 4.66
CA ARG A 33 -5.84 10.91 3.77
C ARG A 33 -4.97 11.88 4.55
N ARG A 34 -3.66 11.64 4.55
CA ARG A 34 -2.69 12.53 5.17
C ARG A 34 -1.77 13.08 4.10
N GLU A 35 -1.58 14.39 4.15
CA GLU A 35 -0.60 15.08 3.33
C GLU A 35 0.58 15.44 4.23
N LEU A 36 1.78 15.05 3.80
CA LEU A 36 3.02 15.22 4.53
C LEU A 36 3.97 16.08 3.68
N TRP A 37 4.42 17.19 4.24
CA TRP A 37 5.48 18.00 3.65
C TRP A 37 6.79 17.70 4.38
N LEU A 38 7.80 17.30 3.60
CA LEU A 38 9.12 16.94 4.08
C LEU A 38 10.16 17.86 3.46
N THR A 39 10.78 18.69 4.27
CA THR A 39 11.98 19.43 3.86
C THR A 39 13.18 18.49 3.96
N ALA A 40 13.76 18.10 2.83
CA ALA A 40 14.93 17.23 2.83
C ALA A 40 16.11 17.92 3.55
N ASP A 41 16.95 17.14 4.24
CA ASP A 41 18.07 17.67 5.06
C ASP A 41 19.01 18.60 4.27
N GLN A 42 19.08 18.44 2.95
CA GLN A 42 19.87 19.26 2.04
C GLN A 42 19.17 19.43 0.70
N GLY A 43 17.91 19.89 0.64
CA GLY A 43 17.20 19.85 -0.64
C GLY A 43 15.83 20.52 -0.69
N PRO A 44 15.05 20.20 -1.75
CA PRO A 44 13.71 20.74 -1.91
C PRO A 44 12.75 20.16 -0.87
N GLU A 45 11.59 20.79 -0.78
CA GLU A 45 10.46 20.26 -0.05
C GLU A 45 9.70 19.24 -0.91
N PHE A 46 9.34 18.10 -0.32
CA PHE A 46 8.56 17.06 -0.95
C PHE A 46 7.19 16.96 -0.31
N LYS A 47 6.14 16.97 -1.14
CA LYS A 47 4.78 16.67 -0.70
C LYS A 47 4.45 15.21 -0.98
N PHE A 48 4.09 14.47 0.06
CA PHE A 48 3.62 13.10 -0.02
C PHE A 48 2.16 13.01 0.39
N VAL A 49 1.40 12.18 -0.32
CA VAL A 49 0.02 11.86 0.02
C VAL A 49 -0.03 10.39 0.39
N VAL A 50 -0.50 10.10 1.60
CA VAL A 50 -0.64 8.73 2.10
C VAL A 50 -2.04 8.52 2.66
N HIS A 51 -2.63 7.38 2.37
CA HIS A 51 -3.90 6.97 2.94
C HIS A 51 -3.62 6.11 4.17
N THR A 52 -3.68 6.72 5.35
CA THR A 52 -3.35 6.03 6.61
C THR A 52 -4.00 6.70 7.80
N THR A 53 -4.36 5.87 8.78
CA THR A 53 -4.77 6.32 10.11
C THR A 53 -3.57 6.55 11.05
N LEU A 54 -2.40 5.98 10.73
CA LEU A 54 -1.21 6.00 11.57
C LEU A 54 -0.14 6.92 10.98
N MET A 55 0.28 7.92 11.73
CA MET A 55 1.39 8.80 11.35
C MET A 55 2.36 8.94 12.54
N PRO A 56 3.55 8.30 12.49
CA PRO A 56 4.51 8.33 13.60
C PRO A 56 5.31 9.65 13.67
N ALA A 57 5.04 10.61 12.78
CA ALA A 57 5.75 11.88 12.69
C ALA A 57 4.82 13.07 12.83
N ARG A 58 5.32 14.12 13.49
CA ARG A 58 4.67 15.42 13.66
C ARG A 58 5.56 16.50 13.07
N ARG A 59 5.00 17.71 12.90
CA ARG A 59 5.77 18.89 12.50
C ARG A 59 7.02 19.04 13.37
N GLY A 60 8.16 19.29 12.73
CA GLY A 60 9.45 19.43 13.37
C GLY A 60 10.21 18.11 13.59
N HIS A 61 9.57 16.94 13.44
CA HIS A 61 10.28 15.67 13.59
C HIS A 61 11.22 15.39 12.42
N ARG A 62 12.37 14.78 12.71
CA ARG A 62 13.26 14.24 11.68
C ARG A 62 12.86 12.84 11.29
N VAL A 63 12.67 12.61 10.00
CA VAL A 63 12.17 11.34 9.47
C VAL A 63 13.04 10.83 8.33
N LEU A 64 12.92 9.54 8.07
CA LEU A 64 13.34 8.88 6.85
C LEU A 64 12.09 8.34 6.17
N ALA A 65 11.81 8.85 4.97
CA ALA A 65 10.71 8.42 4.12
C ALA A 65 11.24 7.44 3.06
N LEU A 66 10.56 6.30 2.93
CA LEU A 66 10.84 5.30 1.90
C LEU A 66 9.74 5.34 0.84
N LEU A 67 10.16 5.39 -0.41
CA LEU A 67 9.32 5.57 -1.58
C LEU A 67 9.44 4.37 -2.52
N MET A 68 8.35 4.06 -3.22
CA MET A 68 8.32 3.06 -4.29
C MET A 68 7.54 3.66 -5.45
N GLY A 69 8.20 3.88 -6.59
CA GLY A 69 7.56 4.55 -7.74
C GLY A 69 7.04 5.95 -7.44
N GLY A 70 7.68 6.68 -6.50
CA GLY A 70 7.27 8.03 -6.08
C GLY A 70 6.23 8.07 -4.95
N GLU A 71 5.60 6.94 -4.62
CA GLU A 71 4.63 6.86 -3.52
C GLU A 71 5.32 6.54 -2.19
N LEU A 72 4.85 7.17 -1.10
CA LEU A 72 5.32 6.91 0.25
C LEU A 72 4.82 5.57 0.78
N VAL A 73 5.73 4.61 0.96
CA VAL A 73 5.41 3.24 1.38
C VAL A 73 5.80 2.92 2.82
N ALA A 74 6.79 3.61 3.36
CA ALA A 74 7.14 3.51 4.78
C ALA A 74 7.73 4.83 5.30
N LEU A 75 7.60 5.04 6.61
CA LEU A 75 8.13 6.21 7.30
C LEU A 75 8.78 5.77 8.61
N HIS A 76 9.97 6.28 8.90
CA HIS A 76 10.65 6.08 10.18
C HIS A 76 10.95 7.43 10.82
N ASN A 77 10.50 7.60 12.06
CA ASN A 77 10.81 8.76 12.86
C ASN A 77 12.14 8.54 13.59
N ARG A 78 13.14 9.36 13.27
CA ARG A 78 14.49 9.24 13.84
C ARG A 78 14.57 9.76 15.28
N GLN A 79 13.64 10.61 15.71
CA GLN A 79 13.60 11.14 17.06
C GLN A 79 12.95 10.16 18.04
N THR A 80 11.83 9.56 17.66
CA THR A 80 11.09 8.62 18.53
C THR A 80 11.49 7.16 18.32
N GLY A 81 12.16 6.84 17.21
CA GLY A 81 12.47 5.46 16.81
C GLY A 81 11.29 4.69 16.22
N GLU A 82 10.09 5.29 16.18
CA GLU A 82 8.90 4.65 15.61
C GLU A 82 9.04 4.47 14.10
N SER A 83 8.49 3.39 13.56
CA SER A 83 8.40 3.16 12.12
C SER A 83 7.05 2.59 11.73
N VAL A 84 6.62 2.93 10.52
CA VAL A 84 5.39 2.42 9.94
C VAL A 84 5.64 1.94 8.51
N ASN A 85 5.12 0.77 8.20
CA ASN A 85 5.01 0.25 6.84
C ASN A 85 3.53 0.39 6.44
N TYR A 86 3.23 1.32 5.54
CA TYR A 86 1.85 1.67 5.23
C TYR A 86 1.09 0.51 4.57
N LEU A 87 1.78 -0.37 3.84
CA LEU A 87 1.17 -1.58 3.28
C LEU A 87 0.78 -2.62 4.35
N ARG A 88 1.44 -2.57 5.50
CA ARG A 88 1.14 -3.43 6.65
C ARG A 88 0.01 -2.84 7.50
N SER A 89 0.08 -1.54 7.78
CA SER A 89 -0.88 -0.82 8.62
C SER A 89 -2.23 -0.66 7.95
N ASP A 90 -2.24 -0.32 6.66
CA ASP A 90 -3.44 -0.08 5.88
C ASP A 90 -3.41 -0.99 4.62
N PRO A 91 -3.56 -2.31 4.78
CA PRO A 91 -3.41 -3.24 3.68
C PRO A 91 -4.57 -3.10 2.67
N PRO A 92 -4.29 -3.05 1.35
CA PRO A 92 -5.35 -3.00 0.36
C PRO A 92 -6.25 -4.22 0.49
N LEU A 93 -7.53 -4.04 0.25
CA LEU A 93 -8.46 -5.16 0.32
C LEU A 93 -8.09 -6.23 -0.70
N LEU A 94 -8.10 -7.47 -0.24
CA LEU A 94 -7.85 -8.64 -1.07
C LEU A 94 -8.97 -8.87 -2.07
N TRP A 95 -10.16 -8.38 -1.73
CA TRP A 95 -11.37 -8.54 -2.51
C TRP A 95 -12.23 -7.27 -2.37
N ARG A 96 -12.62 -6.66 -3.49
CA ARG A 96 -13.60 -5.56 -3.47
C ARG A 96 -15.02 -6.12 -3.34
N ARG A 97 -15.91 -5.42 -2.66
CA ARG A 97 -17.34 -5.82 -2.54
C ARG A 97 -17.98 -6.15 -3.89
N CYS A 98 -17.69 -5.37 -4.93
CA CYS A 98 -18.28 -5.58 -6.25
C CYS A 98 -17.71 -6.81 -6.98
N GLU A 99 -16.45 -7.15 -6.75
CA GLU A 99 -15.88 -8.41 -7.24
C GLU A 99 -16.52 -9.61 -6.53
N ALA A 100 -16.86 -9.48 -5.24
CA ALA A 100 -17.50 -10.55 -4.47
C ALA A 100 -18.94 -10.78 -4.96
N VAL A 101 -19.70 -9.70 -5.13
CA VAL A 101 -21.07 -9.76 -5.70
C VAL A 101 -21.04 -10.34 -7.11
N ALA A 102 -20.12 -9.89 -7.96
CA ALA A 102 -19.98 -10.44 -9.32
C ALA A 102 -19.67 -11.95 -9.31
N ALA A 103 -18.78 -12.41 -8.41
CA ALA A 103 -18.48 -13.83 -8.28
C ALA A 103 -19.70 -14.65 -7.82
N VAL A 104 -20.48 -14.14 -6.86
CA VAL A 104 -21.72 -14.79 -6.39
C VAL A 104 -22.75 -14.85 -7.51
N LEU A 105 -23.00 -13.74 -8.22
CA LEU A 105 -23.96 -13.70 -9.31
C LEU A 105 -23.55 -14.63 -10.46
N ALA A 106 -22.27 -14.69 -10.79
CA ALA A 106 -21.75 -15.63 -11.80
C ALA A 106 -21.94 -17.09 -11.37
N GLY A 107 -21.68 -17.41 -10.10
CA GLY A 107 -21.88 -18.76 -9.56
C GLY A 107 -23.36 -19.17 -9.58
N VAL A 108 -24.26 -18.32 -9.04
CA VAL A 108 -25.70 -18.57 -9.04
C VAL A 108 -26.26 -18.67 -10.45
N GLY A 109 -25.88 -17.74 -11.34
CA GLY A 109 -26.28 -17.78 -12.75
C GLY A 109 -25.82 -19.05 -13.46
N GLY A 110 -24.60 -19.52 -13.19
CA GLY A 110 -24.09 -20.79 -13.69
C GLY A 110 -24.89 -22.00 -13.21
N ILE A 111 -25.25 -22.04 -11.92
CA ILE A 111 -26.06 -23.13 -11.34
C ILE A 111 -27.46 -23.15 -11.96
N VAL A 112 -28.12 -21.98 -12.04
CA VAL A 112 -29.47 -21.87 -12.59
C VAL A 112 -29.48 -22.26 -14.08
N ALA A 113 -28.52 -21.76 -14.86
CA ALA A 113 -28.42 -22.11 -16.27
C ALA A 113 -28.15 -23.61 -16.47
N PHE A 114 -27.31 -24.22 -15.64
CA PHE A 114 -27.10 -25.67 -15.67
C PHE A 114 -28.37 -26.45 -15.32
N ALA A 115 -29.12 -26.02 -14.31
CA ALA A 115 -30.35 -26.69 -13.90
C ALA A 115 -31.45 -26.63 -14.97
N LEU A 116 -31.52 -25.53 -15.74
CA LEU A 116 -32.56 -25.31 -16.75
C LEU A 116 -32.20 -25.86 -18.14
N ALA A 117 -30.95 -25.70 -18.57
CA ALA A 117 -30.53 -26.02 -19.94
C ALA A 117 -29.53 -27.18 -20.01
N GLY A 118 -28.97 -27.63 -18.88
CA GLY A 118 -27.90 -28.61 -18.84
C GLY A 118 -26.62 -28.12 -19.52
N GLY A 119 -25.67 -29.03 -19.72
CA GLY A 119 -24.47 -28.76 -20.53
C GLY A 119 -23.21 -28.35 -19.74
N ALA A 120 -22.07 -28.80 -20.26
CA ALA A 120 -20.77 -28.68 -19.60
C ALA A 120 -20.28 -27.22 -19.43
N VAL A 121 -20.76 -26.29 -20.27
CA VAL A 121 -20.37 -24.88 -20.21
C VAL A 121 -20.80 -24.23 -18.90
N HIS A 122 -22.04 -24.48 -18.45
CA HIS A 122 -22.57 -23.90 -17.22
C HIS A 122 -21.89 -24.49 -15.97
N LEU A 123 -21.59 -25.79 -15.97
CA LEU A 123 -20.73 -26.42 -14.96
C LEU A 123 -19.33 -25.81 -14.94
N GLY A 124 -18.74 -25.53 -16.11
CA GLY A 124 -17.45 -24.87 -16.25
C GLY A 124 -17.42 -23.49 -15.58
N VAL A 125 -18.49 -22.68 -15.71
CA VAL A 125 -18.60 -21.38 -15.04
C VAL A 125 -18.62 -21.53 -13.51
N VAL A 126 -19.38 -22.50 -13.00
CA VAL A 126 -19.44 -22.77 -11.55
C VAL A 126 -18.07 -23.20 -11.01
N VAL A 127 -17.39 -24.13 -11.68
CA VAL A 127 -16.05 -24.58 -11.28
C VAL A 127 -15.03 -23.45 -11.36
N ALA A 128 -15.06 -22.64 -12.44
CA ALA A 128 -14.16 -21.52 -12.62
C ALA A 128 -14.34 -20.44 -11.53
N THR A 129 -15.57 -20.15 -11.12
CA THR A 129 -15.83 -19.20 -10.03
C THR A 129 -15.39 -19.75 -8.67
N LEU A 130 -15.68 -21.02 -8.37
CA LEU A 130 -15.31 -21.66 -7.11
C LEU A 130 -13.80 -21.77 -6.90
N ILE A 131 -13.03 -22.03 -7.96
CA ILE A 131 -11.57 -22.17 -7.87
C ILE A 131 -10.87 -20.83 -8.12
N GLY A 132 -11.28 -20.11 -9.16
CA GLY A 132 -10.61 -18.89 -9.61
C GLY A 132 -10.67 -17.77 -8.57
N ALA A 133 -11.78 -17.66 -7.84
CA ALA A 133 -11.98 -16.56 -6.92
C ALA A 133 -11.12 -16.69 -5.64
N PRO A 134 -11.09 -17.86 -4.93
CA PRO A 134 -10.10 -18.11 -3.88
C PRO A 134 -8.65 -18.06 -4.39
N GLY A 135 -8.38 -18.57 -5.59
CA GLY A 135 -7.05 -18.51 -6.21
C GLY A 135 -6.55 -17.07 -6.40
N ALA A 136 -7.42 -16.17 -6.88
CA ALA A 136 -7.11 -14.76 -7.03
C ALA A 136 -6.81 -14.08 -5.69
N VAL A 137 -7.58 -14.40 -4.64
CA VAL A 137 -7.32 -13.92 -3.27
C VAL A 137 -5.97 -14.42 -2.76
N GLY A 138 -5.68 -15.71 -2.92
CA GLY A 138 -4.41 -16.30 -2.51
C GLY A 138 -3.22 -15.64 -3.18
N LEU A 139 -3.32 -15.37 -4.49
CA LEU A 139 -2.27 -14.66 -5.22
C LEU A 139 -2.11 -13.20 -4.76
N ARG A 140 -3.22 -12.49 -4.49
CA ARG A 140 -3.18 -11.12 -3.95
C ARG A 140 -2.56 -11.10 -2.55
N LEU A 141 -2.92 -12.04 -1.68
CA LEU A 141 -2.33 -12.24 -0.37
C LEU A 141 -0.82 -12.46 -0.45
N LEU A 142 -0.39 -13.40 -1.30
CA LEU A 142 1.01 -13.71 -1.50
C LEU A 142 1.79 -12.48 -1.97
N ARG A 143 1.26 -11.76 -2.97
CA ARG A 143 1.86 -10.50 -3.47
C ARG A 143 1.96 -9.45 -2.37
N GLN A 144 0.95 -9.31 -1.51
CA GLN A 144 0.99 -8.38 -0.37
C GLN A 144 2.05 -8.78 0.65
N VAL A 145 2.14 -10.05 1.03
CA VAL A 145 3.15 -10.54 1.99
C VAL A 145 4.56 -10.31 1.45
N LEU A 146 4.81 -10.68 0.19
CA LEU A 146 6.09 -10.45 -0.46
C LEU A 146 6.44 -8.96 -0.54
N ALA A 147 5.45 -8.12 -0.86
CA ALA A 147 5.63 -6.67 -0.90
C ALA A 147 5.96 -6.08 0.47
N ARG A 148 5.27 -6.49 1.53
CA ARG A 148 5.56 -6.06 2.90
C ARG A 148 7.00 -6.39 3.28
N ARG A 149 7.43 -7.64 3.05
CA ARG A 149 8.80 -8.09 3.31
C ARG A 149 9.85 -7.35 2.48
N ALA A 150 9.52 -6.94 1.26
CA ALA A 150 10.42 -6.15 0.42
C ALA A 150 10.57 -4.73 0.96
N ILE A 151 9.46 -4.10 1.36
CA ILE A 151 9.45 -2.76 1.99
C ILE A 151 10.24 -2.78 3.30
N ASP A 152 10.03 -3.77 4.16
CA ASP A 152 10.74 -3.87 5.44
C ASP A 152 12.26 -4.01 5.23
N ARG A 153 12.68 -4.86 4.28
CA ARG A 153 14.10 -4.99 3.91
C ARG A 153 14.67 -3.68 3.37
N ALA A 154 13.95 -3.02 2.47
CA ALA A 154 14.37 -1.76 1.88
C ALA A 154 14.45 -0.63 2.92
N LEU A 155 13.55 -0.60 3.91
CA LEU A 155 13.60 0.35 5.01
C LEU A 155 14.84 0.13 5.89
N ILE A 156 15.14 -1.11 6.24
CA ILE A 156 16.34 -1.45 7.03
C ILE A 156 17.61 -1.04 6.28
N GLU A 157 17.68 -1.29 4.98
CA GLU A 157 18.81 -0.89 4.14
C GLU A 157 18.94 0.64 4.03
N ALA A 158 17.84 1.35 3.82
CA ALA A 158 17.81 2.82 3.81
C ALA A 158 18.29 3.41 5.15
N LEU A 159 17.89 2.81 6.28
CA LEU A 159 18.36 3.21 7.61
C LEU A 159 19.86 2.95 7.80
N ARG A 160 20.37 1.83 7.28
CA ARG A 160 21.82 1.53 7.30
C ARG A 160 22.61 2.56 6.48
N GLN A 161 22.15 2.87 5.27
CA GLN A 161 22.76 3.90 4.42
C GLN A 161 22.71 5.29 5.07
N ALA A 162 21.59 5.66 5.70
CA ALA A 162 21.43 6.95 6.37
C ALA A 162 22.33 7.14 7.62
N ARG A 163 22.90 6.06 8.16
CA ARG A 163 23.88 6.12 9.26
C ARG A 163 25.32 6.36 8.78
N GLN A 164 25.62 6.14 7.49
CA GLN A 164 26.97 6.31 6.98
C GLN A 164 27.29 7.82 6.80
N PRO A 165 28.32 8.37 7.48
CA PRO A 165 28.74 9.75 7.32
C PRO A 165 29.42 9.95 5.95
N GLY A 166 29.07 11.02 5.23
CA GLY A 166 29.66 11.38 3.93
C GLY A 166 28.67 11.67 2.80
N LEU A 167 27.38 11.48 3.05
CA LEU A 167 26.35 11.55 2.04
C LEU A 167 25.80 12.99 1.85
N ARG A 168 26.56 13.82 1.12
CA ARG A 168 26.40 15.28 0.95
C ARG A 168 25.40 15.77 -0.11
N HIS A 169 24.43 14.97 -0.57
CA HIS A 169 23.54 15.39 -1.67
C HIS A 169 22.02 15.23 -1.45
N PRO A 170 21.19 16.18 -1.98
CA PRO A 170 19.73 16.32 -1.81
C PRO A 170 18.82 15.18 -2.28
N VAL A 171 19.36 14.22 -3.02
CA VAL A 171 18.58 13.50 -4.04
C VAL A 171 17.94 12.25 -3.45
N LEU A 172 16.69 11.99 -3.84
CA LEU A 172 16.01 10.69 -3.72
C LEU A 172 16.99 9.54 -3.97
N ARG A 173 17.33 8.79 -2.92
CA ARG A 173 18.41 7.78 -3.00
C ARG A 173 17.85 6.41 -3.26
N ARG A 174 18.37 5.74 -4.28
CA ARG A 174 18.00 4.35 -4.55
C ARG A 174 18.50 3.44 -3.43
N VAL A 175 17.64 2.56 -2.94
CA VAL A 175 18.05 1.44 -2.08
C VAL A 175 18.82 0.45 -2.96
N LYS A 176 20.04 0.08 -2.54
CA LYS A 176 20.90 -0.87 -3.26
C LYS A 176 20.62 -2.29 -2.79
#